data_AF-A0A1S2PK36-F1
#
_entry.id   AF-A0A1S2PK36-F1
#
_cell.length_a   1.000
_cell.length_b   1.000
_cell.length_c   1.000
_cell.angle_alpha   90.00
_cell.angle_beta   90.00
_cell.angle_gamma   90.00
#
_symmetry.space_group_name_H-M   'P 1'
#
loop_
_entity.id
_entity.type
_entity.pdbx_description
1 polymer ?
#
loop_
_entity_poly.entity_id
_entity_poly.type
_entity_poly.pdbx_seq_one_letter_code
_entity_poly.pdbx_strand_id
1 'polypeptide(L)'
;MGTHDFRGTLRGAFAAYAKYDAVAGAPMMHDFALTGRYVVVFDLPVTFDAAAADRGAPVPCVRNRKHPTRVGVMPRTGGPVRWFGIDPVSCSHTLNAYDEGGSAW
;
A
#
# COMPACT_ATOMS: atom_id res chain seq x y z
N MET A 1 13.40 -14.30 -20.16
CA MET A 1 13.96 -13.53 -19.04
C MET A 1 14.12 -12.10 -19.55
N GLY A 2 13.09 -11.26 -19.40
CA GLY A 2 13.08 -9.89 -19.93
C GLY A 2 13.49 -8.91 -18.86
N THR A 3 14.54 -8.13 -19.12
CA THR A 3 14.98 -7.02 -18.27
C THR A 3 14.00 -5.86 -18.43
N HIS A 4 13.19 -5.60 -17.40
CA HIS A 4 12.37 -4.40 -17.34
C HIS A 4 13.19 -3.25 -16.74
N ASP A 5 13.47 -2.24 -17.56
CA ASP A 5 14.04 -0.96 -17.12
C ASP A 5 12.89 -0.07 -16.58
N PHE A 6 12.94 0.25 -15.29
CA PHE A 6 11.95 1.10 -14.60
C PHE A 6 12.16 2.61 -14.82
N ARG A 7 12.94 3.02 -15.84
CA ARG A 7 13.17 4.43 -16.25
C ARG A 7 11.95 5.20 -16.78
N GLY A 8 10.71 4.79 -16.48
CA GLY A 8 9.52 5.62 -16.70
C GLY A 8 9.10 5.85 -18.16
N THR A 9 9.82 5.32 -19.15
CA THR A 9 9.37 5.38 -20.55
C THR A 9 8.48 4.18 -20.86
N LEU A 10 7.20 4.27 -20.51
CA LEU A 10 6.21 3.30 -20.98
C LEU A 10 6.06 3.46 -22.50
N ARG A 11 6.51 2.45 -23.27
CA ARG A 11 6.20 2.31 -24.70
C ARG A 11 5.15 1.22 -24.84
N GLY A 12 3.92 1.60 -25.19
CA GLY A 12 2.78 0.69 -25.35
C GLY A 12 1.93 0.52 -24.09
N ALA A 13 0.79 -0.15 -24.23
CA ALA A 13 -0.07 -0.49 -23.10
C ALA A 13 0.56 -1.62 -22.29
N PHE A 14 0.81 -1.38 -21.01
CA PHE A 14 1.23 -2.41 -20.07
C PHE A 14 0.29 -2.42 -18.86
N ALA A 15 -0.19 -3.60 -18.50
CA ALA A 15 -0.94 -3.83 -17.28
C ALA A 15 -0.07 -4.65 -16.33
N ALA A 16 0.37 -4.03 -15.23
CA ALA A 16 0.93 -4.76 -14.09
C ALA A 16 -0.18 -5.03 -13.08
N TYR A 17 -0.27 -6.28 -12.64
CA TYR A 17 -1.19 -6.71 -11.58
C TYR A 17 -0.36 -7.10 -10.37
N ALA A 18 -0.13 -6.16 -9.44
CA ALA A 18 0.39 -6.48 -8.12
C ALA A 18 -0.77 -6.99 -7.26
N LYS A 19 -0.89 -8.32 -7.13
CA LYS A 19 -1.75 -8.92 -6.11
C LYS A 19 -0.90 -9.08 -4.84
N TYR A 20 -1.08 -8.20 -3.87
CA TYR A 20 -0.63 -8.45 -2.51
C TYR A 20 -1.76 -9.13 -1.72
N ASP A 21 -1.40 -9.91 -0.70
CA ASP A 21 -2.37 -10.69 0.08
C ASP A 21 -3.52 -9.81 0.57
N ALA A 22 -4.75 -10.33 0.50
CA ALA A 22 -5.94 -9.62 0.93
C ALA A 22 -5.77 -9.17 2.39
N VAL A 23 -5.78 -7.85 2.61
CA VAL A 23 -5.71 -7.30 3.96
C VAL A 23 -7.07 -7.50 4.62
N ALA A 24 -7.09 -8.31 5.68
CA ALA A 24 -8.28 -8.55 6.46
C ALA A 24 -8.87 -7.24 6.98
N GLY A 25 -10.20 -7.10 6.96
CA GLY A 25 -10.90 -5.92 7.48
C GLY A 25 -11.15 -4.80 6.48
N ALA A 26 -10.74 -4.94 5.22
CA ALA A 26 -10.98 -3.96 4.14
C ALA A 26 -10.51 -2.52 4.51
N PRO A 27 -9.20 -2.32 4.77
CA PRO A 27 -8.66 -0.99 5.01
C PRO A 27 -8.77 -0.10 3.76
N MET A 28 -8.91 1.20 3.96
CA MET A 28 -8.82 2.19 2.89
C MET A 28 -7.38 2.31 2.43
N MET A 29 -7.13 1.97 1.16
CA MET A 29 -5.83 2.09 0.50
C MET A 29 -5.78 3.40 -0.31
N HIS A 30 -5.72 4.54 0.39
CA HIS A 30 -5.78 5.87 -0.25
C HIS A 30 -4.50 6.22 -1.02
N ASP A 31 -3.33 5.84 -0.49
CA ASP A 31 -2.04 6.20 -1.07
C ASP A 31 -1.00 5.10 -0.85
N PHE A 32 0.10 5.17 -1.59
CA PHE A 32 1.27 4.31 -1.48
C PHE A 32 2.53 5.08 -1.88
N ALA A 33 3.70 4.55 -1.53
CA ALA A 33 4.97 5.17 -1.91
C ALA A 33 5.79 4.28 -2.85
N LEU A 34 6.60 4.92 -3.69
CA LEU A 34 7.60 4.24 -4.51
C LEU A 34 8.98 4.71 -4.11
N THR A 35 9.91 3.77 -4.03
CA THR A 35 11.34 4.06 -3.91
C THR A 35 12.06 3.59 -5.18
N GLY A 36 13.40 3.67 -5.21
CA GLY A 36 14.19 3.09 -6.29
C GLY A 36 13.94 1.59 -6.45
N ARG A 37 13.78 0.87 -5.33
CA ARG A 37 13.67 -0.60 -5.30
C ARG A 37 12.34 -1.17 -4.80
N TYR A 38 11.53 -0.42 -4.07
CA TYR A 38 10.36 -0.95 -3.35
C TYR A 38 9.06 -0.20 -3.64
N VAL A 39 7.95 -0.91 -3.50
CA VAL A 39 6.61 -0.37 -3.29
C VAL A 39 6.35 -0.41 -1.79
N VAL A 40 5.92 0.71 -1.22
CA VAL A 40 5.56 0.84 0.19
C VAL A 40 4.05 1.04 0.30
N VAL A 41 3.40 0.18 1.09
CA VAL A 41 1.95 0.10 1.22
C VAL A 41 1.58 0.45 2.66
N PHE A 42 0.61 1.35 2.85
CA PHE A 42 0.17 1.77 4.18
C PHE A 42 -1.14 1.07 4.55
N ASP A 43 -1.08 0.17 5.53
CA ASP A 43 -2.24 -0.50 6.11
C ASP A 43 -2.63 0.24 7.40
N LEU A 44 -3.52 1.22 7.26
CA LEU A 44 -3.88 2.18 8.30
C LEU A 44 -5.22 1.84 8.96
N PRO A 45 -5.50 2.33 10.19
CA PRO A 45 -6.69 1.98 10.95
C PRO A 45 -7.94 2.73 10.49
N VAL A 46 -8.16 2.82 9.17
CA VAL A 46 -9.36 3.35 8.52
C VAL A 46 -9.90 2.25 7.63
N THR A 47 -11.06 1.69 7.99
CA THR A 47 -11.65 0.55 7.29
C THR A 47 -13.03 0.88 6.78
N PHE A 48 -13.48 0.15 5.77
CA PHE A 48 -14.84 0.25 5.26
C PHE A 48 -15.88 -0.09 6.36
N ASP A 49 -16.95 0.71 6.44
CA ASP A 49 -18.09 0.48 7.33
C ASP A 49 -19.37 0.32 6.50
N ALA A 50 -19.81 -0.94 6.36
CA ALA A 50 -21.01 -1.29 5.62
C ALA A 50 -22.27 -0.59 6.19
N ALA A 51 -22.37 -0.45 7.51
CA ALA A 51 -23.52 0.20 8.12
C ALA A 51 -23.53 1.71 7.82
N ALA A 52 -22.35 2.34 7.71
CA ALA A 52 -22.26 3.72 7.24
C ALA A 52 -22.68 3.85 5.77
N ALA A 53 -22.28 2.90 4.91
CA ALA A 53 -22.72 2.85 3.52
C ALA A 53 -24.24 2.71 3.40
N ASP A 54 -24.85 1.81 4.18
CA ASP A 54 -26.31 1.60 4.19
C ASP A 54 -27.07 2.85 4.63
N ARG A 55 -26.49 3.66 5.53
CA ARG A 55 -27.03 4.96 5.93
C ARG A 55 -26.79 6.08 4.91
N GLY A 56 -26.19 5.79 3.76
CA GLY A 56 -25.92 6.75 2.69
C GLY A 56 -24.74 7.67 2.97
N ALA A 57 -23.77 7.26 3.79
CA ALA A 57 -22.58 8.07 4.06
C ALA A 57 -21.78 8.28 2.75
N PRO A 58 -21.39 9.52 2.41
CA PRO A 58 -20.64 9.79 1.18
C PRO A 58 -19.23 9.16 1.20
N VAL A 59 -18.67 8.96 2.40
CA VAL A 59 -17.41 8.24 2.62
C VAL A 59 -17.64 7.20 3.72
N PRO A 60 -17.99 5.94 3.37
CA PRO A 60 -18.30 4.89 4.33
C PRO A 60 -17.03 4.22 4.85
N CYS A 61 -16.09 5.02 5.35
CA CYS A 61 -14.86 4.54 5.95
C CYS A 61 -14.64 5.24 7.28
N VAL A 62 -14.40 4.45 8.32
CA VAL A 62 -14.32 4.93 9.69
C VAL A 62 -13.03 4.47 10.34
N ARG A 63 -12.59 5.22 11.36
CA ARG A 63 -11.45 4.82 12.15
C ARG A 63 -11.77 3.56 12.95
N ASN A 64 -11.05 2.47 12.70
CA ASN A 64 -11.20 1.19 13.37
C ASN A 64 -10.01 0.92 14.28
N ARG A 65 -10.18 1.17 15.58
CA ARG A 65 -9.10 0.99 16.58
C ARG A 65 -8.68 -0.47 16.80
N LYS A 66 -9.46 -1.45 16.33
CA LYS A 66 -9.13 -2.87 16.42
C LYS A 66 -8.26 -3.33 15.25
N HIS A 67 -8.20 -2.55 14.18
CA HIS A 67 -7.40 -2.86 13.00
C HIS A 67 -5.91 -2.53 13.27
N PRO A 68 -4.97 -3.48 13.04
CA PRO A 68 -3.55 -3.21 13.23
C PRO A 68 -3.06 -2.14 12.25
N THR A 69 -2.11 -1.31 12.67
CA THR A 69 -1.44 -0.37 11.77
C THR A 69 -0.11 -0.98 11.32
N ARG A 70 0.10 -1.07 10.01
CA ARG A 70 1.27 -1.74 9.44
C ARG A 70 1.78 -1.02 8.19
N VAL A 71 3.06 -1.20 7.92
CA VAL A 71 3.69 -0.81 6.66
C VAL A 71 4.12 -2.06 5.92
N GLY A 72 3.66 -2.21 4.68
CA GLY A 72 4.06 -3.27 3.77
C GLY A 72 5.18 -2.80 2.85
N VAL A 73 6.23 -3.59 2.70
CA VAL A 73 7.33 -3.34 1.76
C VAL A 73 7.42 -4.49 0.77
N MET A 74 7.31 -4.19 -0.51
CA MET A 74 7.35 -5.17 -1.60
C MET A 74 8.43 -4.76 -2.61
N PRO A 75 9.30 -5.68 -3.08
CA PRO A 75 10.19 -5.38 -4.19
C PRO A 75 9.41 -4.94 -5.43
N ARG A 76 9.88 -3.90 -6.14
CA ARG A 76 9.26 -3.44 -7.40
C ARG A 76 9.30 -4.47 -8.51
N THR A 77 10.25 -5.41 -8.43
CA THR A 77 10.35 -6.57 -9.31
C THR A 77 9.28 -7.63 -9.05
N GLY A 78 8.42 -7.44 -8.04
CA GLY A 78 7.45 -8.42 -7.57
C GLY A 78 8.03 -9.36 -6.51
N GLY A 79 7.13 -10.01 -5.77
CA GLY A 79 7.47 -10.88 -4.65
C GLY A 79 6.49 -10.70 -3.48
N PRO A 80 6.72 -11.42 -2.37
CA PRO A 80 5.88 -11.28 -1.18
C PRO A 80 6.03 -9.90 -0.55
N VAL A 81 4.98 -9.43 0.11
CA VAL A 81 5.02 -8.22 0.93
C VAL A 81 5.55 -8.57 2.31
N ARG A 82 6.53 -7.82 2.79
CA ARG A 82 6.97 -7.87 4.18
C ARG A 82 6.23 -6.81 4.99
N TRP A 83 5.52 -7.23 6.04
CA TRP A 83 4.73 -6.35 6.88
C TRP A 83 5.47 -6.02 8.18
N PHE A 84 5.44 -4.74 8.56
CA PHE A 84 5.99 -4.21 9.80
C PHE A 84 4.86 -3.56 10.60
N GLY A 85 4.65 -4.01 11.83
CA GLY A 85 3.72 -3.36 12.75
C GLY A 85 4.27 -2.01 13.22
N ILE A 86 3.42 -0.99 13.25
CA ILE A 86 3.77 0.34 13.75
C ILE A 86 2.70 0.85 14.71
N ASP A 87 3.02 1.89 15.47
CA ASP A 87 2.03 2.58 16.28
C ASP A 87 0.93 3.22 15.41
N PRO A 88 -0.32 3.32 15.90
CA PRO A 88 -1.42 3.83 15.11
C PRO A 88 -1.22 5.29 14.67
N VAL A 89 -1.13 5.48 13.36
CA VAL A 89 -1.06 6.79 12.71
C VAL A 89 -2.12 6.91 11.62
N SER A 90 -2.44 8.14 11.24
CA SER A 90 -3.28 8.43 10.09
C SER A 90 -2.50 9.35 9.15
N CYS A 91 -2.16 8.84 7.98
CA CYS A 91 -1.51 9.58 6.90
C CYS A 91 -2.41 9.49 5.69
N SER A 92 -2.76 10.64 5.10
CA SER A 92 -3.44 10.65 3.80
C SER A 92 -2.42 10.60 2.68
N HIS A 93 -1.62 11.65 2.52
CA HIS A 93 -0.68 11.72 1.40
C HIS A 93 0.76 11.50 1.82
N THR A 94 1.46 10.73 0.99
CA THR A 94 2.90 10.58 1.04
C THR A 94 3.55 11.68 0.24
N LEU A 95 4.40 12.48 0.88
CA LEU A 95 5.13 13.53 0.16
C LEU A 95 6.18 12.93 -0.80
N ASN A 96 6.99 11.99 -0.30
CA ASN A 96 8.01 11.28 -1.07
C ASN A 96 8.48 10.03 -0.30
N ALA A 97 9.18 9.11 -0.98
CA ALA A 97 9.91 8.02 -0.35
C ALA A 97 11.22 7.71 -1.09
N TYR A 98 12.24 7.26 -0.35
CA TYR A 98 13.50 6.80 -0.90
C TYR A 98 14.01 5.60 -0.08
N ASP A 99 14.86 4.78 -0.70
CA ASP A 99 15.56 3.68 -0.03
C ASP A 99 17.05 3.98 0.02
N GLU A 100 17.69 3.58 1.13
CA GLU A 100 19.12 3.77 1.37
C GLU A 100 19.70 2.48 1.97
N GLY A 101 20.98 2.20 1.71
CA GLY A 101 21.65 0.97 2.14
C GLY A 101 21.41 -0.23 1.21
N GLY A 102 22.03 -1.38 1.50
CA GLY A 102 22.12 -2.53 0.57
C GLY A 102 21.84 -3.92 1.14
N SER A 103 21.48 -4.05 2.42
CA SER A 103 21.12 -5.37 2.95
C SER A 103 19.68 -5.71 2.56
N ALA A 104 19.54 -6.73 1.71
CA ALA A 104 18.28 -7.43 1.53
C ALA A 104 17.96 -8.13 2.86
N TRP A 105 17.01 -7.56 3.61
CA TRP A 105 16.52 -8.08 4.88
C TRP A 105 15.48 -9.18 4.68
#